data_AF-A0A4S4LF11-F1
#
_entry.id   AF-A0A4S4LF11-F1
#
_cell.length_a   1.000
_cell.length_b   1.000
_cell.length_c   1.000
_cell.angle_alpha   90.00
_cell.angle_beta   90.00
_cell.angle_gamma   90.00
#
_symmetry.space_group_name_H-M   'P 1'
#
loop_
_entity.id
_entity.type
_entity.pdbx_description
1 polymer ?
#
loop_
_entity_poly.entity_id
_entity_poly.type
_entity_poly.pdbx_seq_one_letter_code
_entity_poly.pdbx_strand_id
1 'polypeptide(L)' 'MATNYTDIKADVPITTLGSLKAKPGKGDDVAQRLSNLKARADSDVEPGTLSFFIVRYIDTFAFYEE' A
#
# COMPACT_ATOMS: atom_id res chain seq x y z
N MET A 1 -10.93 14.64 -10.68
CA MET A 1 -9.75 13.74 -10.70
C MET A 1 -8.57 14.55 -11.18
N ALA A 2 -7.44 14.51 -10.48
CA ALA A 2 -6.19 15.02 -11.00
C ALA A 2 -5.82 14.24 -12.28
N THR A 3 -5.33 14.92 -13.31
CA THR A 3 -4.85 14.27 -14.54
C THR A 3 -3.33 14.32 -14.64
N ASN A 4 -2.69 15.13 -13.82
CA ASN A 4 -1.25 15.22 -13.64
C ASN A 4 -0.88 15.20 -12.14
N TYR A 5 0.31 14.70 -11.80
CA TYR A 5 0.84 14.74 -10.43
C TYR A 5 0.96 16.18 -9.90
N THR A 6 1.13 17.18 -10.78
CA THR A 6 1.17 18.60 -10.41
C THR A 6 -0.17 19.17 -9.95
N ASP A 7 -1.28 18.49 -10.25
CA ASP A 7 -2.62 18.93 -9.85
C ASP A 7 -2.97 18.49 -8.41
N ILE A 8 -2.13 17.60 -7.85
CA ILE A 8 -2.28 17.10 -6.50
C ILE A 8 -1.81 18.19 -5.54
N LYS A 9 -2.74 18.71 -4.75
CA LYS A 9 -2.41 19.67 -3.70
C LYS A 9 -1.74 18.92 -2.54
N ALA A 10 -0.62 19.45 -2.06
CA ALA A 10 0.18 18.80 -1.03
C ALA A 10 -0.52 18.70 0.35
N ASP A 11 -1.60 19.45 0.55
CA ASP A 11 -2.39 19.50 1.79
C ASP A 11 -3.65 18.63 1.75
N VAL A 12 -3.87 17.88 0.67
CA VAL A 12 -5.04 17.01 0.51
C VAL A 12 -4.63 15.55 0.70
N PRO A 13 -5.30 14.80 1.59
CA PRO A 13 -5.08 13.36 1.73
C PRO A 13 -5.28 12.62 0.39
N ILE A 14 -4.42 11.64 0.12
CA ILE A 14 -4.45 10.86 -1.11
C ILE A 14 -4.75 9.41 -0.76
N THR A 15 -5.92 8.93 -1.17
CA THR A 15 -6.25 7.52 -1.03
C THR A 15 -5.72 6.72 -2.21
N THR A 16 -4.91 5.70 -1.93
CA THR A 16 -4.43 4.74 -2.93
C THR A 16 -5.03 3.36 -2.65
N LEU A 17 -5.60 2.77 -3.69
CA LEU A 17 -6.14 1.42 -3.68
C LEU A 17 -5.40 0.58 -4.71
N GLY A 18 -5.03 -0.63 -4.33
CA GLY A 18 -4.42 -1.54 -5.28
C GLY A 18 -4.63 -2.99 -4.91
N SER A 19 -4.37 -3.84 -5.90
CA SER A 19 -4.38 -5.28 -5.71
C SER A 19 -3.22 -5.89 -6.48
N LEU A 20 -2.74 -7.02 -5.97
CA LEU A 20 -1.69 -7.80 -6.59
C LEU A 20 -1.99 -9.28 -6.40
N LYS A 21 -1.58 -10.08 -7.39
CA LYS A 21 -1.66 -11.53 -7.34
C LYS A 21 -0.25 -12.09 -7.39
N ALA A 22 0.15 -12.85 -6.37
CA ALA A 22 1.41 -13.54 -6.36
C ALA A 22 1.48 -14.61 -7.46
N LYS A 23 2.68 -14.88 -7.94
CA LYS A 23 2.93 -16.05 -8.80
C LYS A 23 2.68 -17.33 -7.98
N PRO A 24 2.35 -18.47 -8.62
CA PRO A 24 2.15 -19.74 -7.90
C PRO A 24 3.34 -20.07 -6.98
N GLY A 25 3.05 -20.37 -5.71
CA GLY A 25 4.06 -20.70 -4.70
C GLY A 25 4.86 -19.50 -4.16
N LYS A 26 4.46 -18.26 -4.51
CA LYS A 26 5.12 -17.02 -4.04
C LYS A 26 4.28 -16.20 -3.07
N GLY A 27 3.13 -16.70 -2.63
CA GLY A 27 2.26 -16.01 -1.68
C GLY A 27 2.97 -15.59 -0.40
N ASP A 28 3.74 -16.48 0.22
CA ASP A 28 4.38 -16.18 1.50
C ASP A 28 5.58 -15.22 1.37
N ASP A 29 6.36 -15.35 0.30
CA ASP A 29 7.43 -14.39 -0.04
C ASP A 29 6.84 -12.97 -0.21
N VAL A 30 5.70 -12.86 -0.88
CA VAL A 30 4.98 -11.60 -1.08
C VAL A 30 4.39 -11.09 0.23
N ALA A 31 3.78 -11.96 1.05
CA ALA A 31 3.23 -11.59 2.35
C ALA A 31 4.30 -11.00 3.28
N GLN A 32 5.49 -11.61 3.33
CA GLN A 32 6.60 -11.09 4.15
C GLN A 32 7.06 -9.71 3.66
N ARG A 33 7.18 -9.52 2.33
CA ARG A 33 7.56 -8.22 1.76
C ARG A 33 6.53 -7.14 2.07
N LEU A 34 5.24 -7.46 1.96
CA LEU A 34 4.15 -6.53 2.28
C LEU A 34 4.10 -6.23 3.78
N SER A 35 4.37 -7.21 4.65
CA SER A 35 4.48 -6.97 6.09
C SER A 35 5.61 -6.00 6.44
N ASN A 36 6.76 -6.10 5.77
CA ASN A 36 7.86 -5.16 5.97
C ASN A 36 7.50 -3.75 5.48
N LEU A 37 6.76 -3.66 4.37
CA LEU A 37 6.29 -2.39 3.83
C LEU A 37 5.29 -1.72 4.79
N LYS A 38 4.33 -2.48 5.33
CA LYS A 38 3.43 -1.98 6.37
C LYS A 38 4.17 -1.51 7.62
N ALA A 39 5.14 -2.28 8.12
CA ALA A 39 5.92 -1.88 9.29
C ALA A 39 6.69 -0.57 9.07
N ARG A 40 7.11 -0.28 7.83
CA ARG A 40 7.75 0.98 7.46
C ARG A 40 6.74 2.12 7.36
N ALA A 41 5.58 1.88 6.74
CA ALA A 41 4.49 2.84 6.62
C ALA A 41 3.92 3.25 8.00
N ASP A 42 3.88 2.31 8.95
CA ASP A 42 3.45 2.58 10.33
C ASP A 42 4.56 3.21 11.20
N SER A 43 5.74 3.53 10.63
CA SER A 43 6.88 4.08 11.37
C SER A 43 7.10 5.57 11.08
N ASP A 44 7.93 6.21 11.91
CA ASP A 44 8.31 7.63 11.74
C ASP A 44 9.12 7.92 10.45
N VAL A 45 9.46 6.89 9.67
CA VAL A 45 10.15 7.04 8.38
C VAL A 45 9.22 7.63 7.31
N GLU A 46 7.91 7.42 7.43
CA GLU A 46 6.90 7.88 6.47
C GLU A 46 5.81 8.69 7.20
N PRO A 47 6.15 9.88 7.76
CA PRO A 47 5.23 10.65 8.60
C PRO A 47 4.02 11.23 7.86
N GLY A 48 4.00 11.11 6.53
CA GLY A 48 2.88 11.52 5.68
C GLY A 48 1.83 10.43 5.50
N THR A 49 2.12 9.18 5.87
CA THR A 49 1.16 8.09 5.80
C THR A 49 0.21 8.19 7.00
N LEU A 50 -1.08 8.35 6.73
CA LEU A 50 -2.14 8.38 7.73
C LEU A 50 -2.53 6.95 8.11
N SER A 51 -2.66 6.06 7.12
CA SER A 51 -2.98 4.66 7.35
C SER A 51 -2.52 3.74 6.23
N PHE A 52 -2.10 2.52 6.57
CA PHE A 52 -1.71 1.51 5.60
C PHE A 52 -2.29 0.13 5.95
N PHE A 53 -3.19 -0.40 5.13
CA PHE A 53 -3.85 -1.68 5.33
C PHE A 53 -3.53 -2.67 4.21
N ILE A 54 -3.36 -3.93 4.59
CA ILE A 54 -3.19 -5.06 3.67
C ILE A 54 -4.17 -6.15 4.05
N VAL A 55 -4.91 -6.67 3.08
CA VAL A 55 -5.76 -7.85 3.23
C VAL A 55 -5.25 -8.94 2.28
N ARG A 56 -5.17 -10.18 2.77
CA ARG A 56 -4.71 -11.35 2.01
C ARG A 56 -5.84 -12.37 1.86
N TYR A 57 -6.04 -12.88 0.65
CA TYR A 57 -6.84 -14.06 0.33
C TYR A 57 -6.04 -15.02 -0.55
N ILE A 58 -5.50 -16.09 0.03
CA ILE A 58 -4.59 -17.04 -0.63
C ILE A 58 -3.36 -16.31 -1.19
N ASP A 59 -3.27 -16.17 -2.51
CA ASP A 59 -2.18 -15.51 -3.25
C ASP A 59 -2.58 -14.13 -3.77
N THR A 60 -3.79 -13.67 -3.44
CA THR A 60 -4.29 -12.35 -3.81
C THR A 60 -4.20 -11.42 -2.61
N PHE A 61 -3.73 -10.20 -2.85
CA PHE A 61 -3.61 -9.18 -1.84
C PHE A 61 -4.30 -7.92 -2.33
N ALA A 62 -4.97 -7.23 -1.42
CA ALA A 62 -5.51 -5.90 -1.62
C ALA A 62 -4.90 -4.97 -0.58
N PHE A 63 -4.64 -3.73 -0.96
CA PHE A 63 -4.11 -2.71 -0.05
C PHE A 63 -4.85 -1.40 -0.22
N TYR A 64 -4.87 -0.67 0.90
CA TYR A 64 -5.46 0.64 1.07
C TYR A 64 -4.44 1.50 1.80
N GLU A 65 -4.18 2.69 1.28
CA GLU A 65 -3.28 3.67 1.85
C GLU A 65 -3.95 5.04 1.82
N GLU A 66 -3.79 5.81 2.91
CA GLU A 66 -4.17 7.22 3.02
C GLU A 66 -3.10 8.00 3.76
#